data_AF-A0A921I3T7-F1
#
_entry.id   AF-A0A921I3T7-F1
#
_cell.length_a   1.000
_cell.length_b   1.000
_cell.length_c   1.000
_cell.angle_alpha   90.00
_cell.angle_beta   90.00
_cell.angle_gamma   90.00
#
_symmetry.space_group_name_H-M   'P 1'
#
loop_
_entity.id
_entity.type
_entity.pdbx_description
1 polymer ?
#
loop_
_entity_poly.entity_id
_entity_poly.type
_entity_poly.pdbx_seq_one_letter_code
_entity_poly.pdbx_strand_id
1 'polypeptide(L)'
;LTEKEEILDNVYYKEMLMIIQLTLEKMPKRRRLIFELSRFRGLSHKEIADKLDVSIRTIEHQVYLALIELKKVLLFFIFFSNIFK
;
A
#
# COMPACT_ATOMS: atom_id res chain seq x y z
N LEU A 1 15.01 1.63 25.16
CA LEU A 1 14.33 2.63 24.33
C LEU A 1 13.73 3.65 25.27
N THR A 2 14.07 4.92 25.10
CA THR A 2 13.51 6.02 25.91
C THR A 2 12.09 6.32 25.44
N GLU A 3 11.23 6.81 26.33
CA GLU A 3 9.83 7.18 26.03
C GLU A 3 9.71 8.12 24.80
N LYS A 4 10.72 8.98 24.59
CA LYS A 4 10.81 9.84 23.40
C LYS A 4 10.99 9.07 22.09
N GLU A 5 11.76 7.99 22.10
CA GLU A 5 11.97 7.14 20.91
C GLU A 5 10.67 6.43 20.53
N GLU A 6 9.90 5.94 21.50
CA GLU A 6 8.60 5.29 21.27
C GLU A 6 7.56 6.25 20.67
N ILE A 7 7.47 7.47 21.19
CA ILE A 7 6.58 8.51 20.64
C ILE A 7 6.96 8.84 19.20
N LEU A 8 8.26 8.98 18.94
CA LEU A 8 8.77 9.31 17.61
C LEU A 8 8.46 8.19 16.60
N ASP A 9 8.67 6.94 16.97
CA ASP A 9 8.33 5.77 16.15
C ASP A 9 6.82 5.71 15.83
N ASN A 10 5.96 6.05 16.80
CA ASN A 10 4.52 6.11 16.59
C ASN A 10 4.11 7.18 15.56
N VAL A 11 4.75 8.35 15.62
CA VAL A 11 4.51 9.45 14.67
C VAL A 11 4.93 9.01 13.26
N TYR A 12 6.15 8.49 13.10
CA TYR A 12 6.62 8.01 11.79
C TYR A 12 5.75 6.89 11.21
N TYR A 13 5.29 5.97 12.05
CA TYR A 13 4.36 4.92 11.64
C TYR A 13 3.05 5.49 11.08
N LYS A 14 2.45 6.47 11.77
CA LYS A 14 1.22 7.14 11.32
C LYS A 14 1.42 7.89 10.01
N GLU A 15 2.54 8.60 9.85
CA GLU A 15 2.87 9.31 8.61
C GLU A 15 3.04 8.34 7.43
N MET A 16 3.75 7.22 7.62
CA MET A 16 3.88 6.18 6.60
C MET A 16 2.53 5.59 6.19
N LEU A 17 1.67 5.28 7.16
CA LEU A 17 0.33 4.78 6.88
C LEU A 17 -0.50 5.80 6.07
N MET A 18 -0.40 7.08 6.42
CA MET A 18 -1.09 8.15 5.70
C MET A 18 -0.63 8.25 4.24
N ILE A 19 0.69 8.14 3.99
CA ILE A 19 1.24 8.11 2.63
C ILE A 19 0.68 6.92 1.83
N ILE A 20 0.61 5.74 2.44
CA ILE A 20 0.04 4.54 1.80
C ILE A 20 -1.44 4.77 1.47
N GLN A 21 -2.23 5.27 2.42
CA GLN A 21 -3.65 5.53 2.25
C GLN A 21 -3.92 6.52 1.11
N LEU A 22 -3.23 7.67 1.11
CA LEU A 22 -3.33 8.68 0.05
C LEU A 22 -2.92 8.13 -1.31
N THR A 23 -1.94 7.23 -1.35
CA THR A 23 -1.52 6.57 -2.59
C THR A 23 -2.62 5.64 -3.10
N LEU A 24 -3.23 4.83 -2.22
CA LEU A 24 -4.34 3.94 -2.57
C LEU A 24 -5.57 4.72 -3.07
N GLU A 25 -5.87 5.87 -2.46
CA GLU A 25 -6.99 6.72 -2.85
C GLU A 25 -6.87 7.29 -4.28
N LYS A 26 -5.64 7.51 -4.74
CA LYS A 26 -5.34 7.96 -6.11
C LYS A 26 -5.40 6.84 -7.15
N MET A 27 -5.41 5.57 -6.74
CA MET A 27 -5.50 4.44 -7.66
C MET A 27 -6.90 4.33 -8.28
N PRO A 28 -7.00 3.74 -9.48
CA PRO A 28 -8.29 3.30 -10.02
C PRO A 28 -9.06 2.46 -9.00
N LYS A 29 -10.36 2.76 -8.81
CA LYS A 29 -11.21 2.13 -7.78
C LYS A 29 -11.07 0.61 -7.72
N ARG A 30 -11.07 -0.04 -8.88
CA ARG A 30 -10.95 -1.51 -8.98
C ARG A 30 -9.61 -2.03 -8.47
N ARG A 31 -8.51 -1.33 -8.75
CA ARG A 31 -7.16 -1.72 -8.28
C ARG A 31 -7.04 -1.58 -6.77
N ARG A 32 -7.50 -0.46 -6.22
CA ARG A 32 -7.55 -0.22 -4.77
C ARG A 32 -8.37 -1.30 -4.06
N LEU A 33 -9.59 -1.57 -4.54
CA LEU A 33 -10.44 -2.61 -3.98
C LEU A 33 -9.73 -3.98 -3.94
N ILE A 34 -9.11 -4.39 -5.04
CA ILE A 34 -8.38 -5.67 -5.12
C ILE A 34 -7.21 -5.70 -4.13
N PHE A 35 -6.46 -4.61 -4.03
CA PHE A 35 -5.34 -4.52 -3.07
C PHE A 35 -5.83 -4.58 -1.62
N GLU A 36 -6.87 -3.85 -1.26
CA GLU A 36 -7.45 -3.83 0.09
C GLU A 36 -8.01 -5.22 0.48
N LEU A 37 -8.71 -5.89 -0.44
CA LEU A 37 -9.19 -7.26 -0.21
C LEU A 37 -8.02 -8.21 0.06
N SER A 38 -6.92 -8.09 -0.68
CA SER A 38 -5.76 -8.96 -0.51
C SER A 38 -4.96 -8.65 0.76
N ARG A 39 -4.69 -7.37 1.05
CA ARG A 39 -3.74 -6.96 2.09
C ARG A 39 -4.38 -6.64 3.43
N PHE A 40 -5.57 -6.03 3.43
CA PHE A 40 -6.24 -5.63 4.67
C PHE A 40 -7.30 -6.63 5.11
N ARG A 41 -7.95 -7.30 4.15
CA ARG A 41 -8.93 -8.36 4.45
C ARG A 41 -8.33 -9.77 4.39
N GLY A 42 -7.11 -9.92 3.89
CA GLY A 42 -6.38 -11.19 3.88
C GLY A 42 -6.92 -12.24 2.89
N LEU A 43 -7.74 -11.84 1.91
CA LEU A 43 -8.25 -12.79 0.91
C LEU A 43 -7.13 -13.19 -0.05
N SER A 44 -7.12 -14.47 -0.41
CA SER A 44 -6.27 -15.00 -1.47
C SER A 44 -6.67 -14.44 -2.84
N HIS A 45 -5.74 -14.44 -3.79
CA HIS A 45 -6.04 -13.98 -5.15
C HIS A 45 -7.15 -14.81 -5.81
N LYS A 46 -7.26 -16.11 -5.47
CA LYS A 46 -8.33 -16.99 -5.94
C LYS A 46 -9.70 -16.56 -5.39
N GLU A 47 -9.81 -16.35 -4.09
CA GLU A 47 -11.08 -15.88 -3.48
C GLU A 47 -11.53 -14.54 -4.04
N ILE A 48 -10.58 -13.63 -4.35
CA ILE A 48 -10.90 -12.34 -4.97
C ILE A 48 -11.33 -12.53 -6.43
N ALA A 49 -10.66 -13.40 -7.17
CA ALA A 49 -10.99 -13.72 -8.56
C ALA A 49 -12.41 -14.28 -8.68
N ASP A 50 -12.74 -15.27 -7.84
CA ASP A 50 -14.07 -15.87 -7.77
C ASP A 50 -15.13 -14.83 -7.36
N LYS A 51 -14.81 -13.97 -6.38
CA LYS A 51 -15.73 -12.91 -5.90
C LYS A 51 -16.01 -11.82 -6.92
N LEU A 52 -15.05 -11.49 -7.78
CA LEU A 52 -15.14 -10.39 -8.76
C LEU A 52 -15.37 -10.87 -10.20
N ASP A 53 -15.58 -12.17 -10.38
CA ASP A 53 -15.79 -12.85 -11.67
C ASP A 53 -14.73 -12.45 -12.73
N VAL A 54 -13.46 -12.64 -12.37
CA VAL A 54 -12.31 -12.40 -13.26
C VAL A 54 -11.23 -13.45 -13.07
N SER A 55 -10.29 -13.54 -14.01
CA SER A 55 -9.17 -14.46 -13.87
C SER A 55 -8.26 -14.11 -12.68
N ILE A 56 -7.68 -15.13 -12.06
CA ILE A 56 -6.63 -14.97 -11.04
C ILE A 56 -5.48 -14.10 -11.58
N ARG A 57 -5.11 -14.26 -12.85
CA ARG A 57 -4.08 -13.45 -13.53
C ARG A 57 -4.41 -11.97 -13.54
N THR A 58 -5.70 -11.62 -13.70
CA THR A 58 -6.16 -10.23 -13.59
C THR A 58 -5.94 -9.69 -12.19
N ILE A 59 -6.26 -10.49 -11.15
CA ILE A 59 -6.05 -10.10 -9.75
C ILE A 59 -4.56 -9.88 -9.46
N GLU A 60 -3.71 -10.84 -9.82
CA GLU A 60 -2.25 -10.75 -9.66
C GLU A 60 -1.69 -9.49 -10.32
N HIS A 61 -2.11 -9.22 -11.56
CA HIS A 61 -1.68 -8.04 -12.29
C HIS A 61 -2.10 -6.74 -11.59
N GLN A 62 -3.33 -6.65 -11.09
CA GLN A 62 -3.79 -5.45 -10.36
C GLN A 62 -3.04 -5.26 -9.03
N VAL A 63 -2.77 -6.34 -8.29
CA VAL A 63 -1.95 -6.28 -7.06
C VAL A 63 -0.52 -5.83 -7.39
N TYR A 64 0.07 -6.38 -8.45
CA TYR A 64 1.40 -5.98 -8.92
C TYR A 64 1.47 -4.48 -9.25
N LEU A 65 0.50 -3.96 -10.00
CA LEU A 65 0.44 -2.53 -10.35
C LEU A 65 0.29 -1.65 -9.10
N ALA A 66 -0.50 -2.07 -8.11
CA ALA A 66 -0.65 -1.34 -6.85
C ALA A 66 0.69 -1.28 -6.08
N LEU A 67 1.43 -2.40 -6.03
CA LEU A 67 2.74 -2.45 -5.40
C LEU A 67 3.77 -1.57 -6.10
N ILE A 68 3.74 -1.47 -7.44
CA ILE A 68 4.62 -0.54 -8.16
C ILE A 68 4.34 0.91 -7.77
N GLU A 69 3.08 1.32 -7.73
CA GLU A 69 2.71 2.70 -7.39
C GLU A 69 3.11 3.04 -5.95
N LEU A 70 2.86 2.13 -5.00
CA LEU A 70 3.31 2.29 -3.61
C LEU A 70 4.84 2.39 -3.52
N LYS A 71 5.58 1.51 -4.20
CA LYS A 71 7.05 1.55 -4.23
C LYS A 71 7.58 2.87 -4.76
N LYS A 72 6.99 3.42 -5.83
CA LYS A 72 7.41 4.71 -6.40
C LYS A 72 7.29 5.84 -5.39
N VAL A 73 6.17 5.93 -4.68
CA VAL A 73 5.94 6.98 -3.69
C VAL A 73 6.88 6.83 -2.50
N LEU A 74 7.08 5.60 -2.01
CA LEU A 74 8.00 5.35 -0.90
C LEU A 74 9.46 5.65 -1.28
N LEU A 75 9.90 5.25 -2.47
CA LEU A 75 11.25 5.56 -2.95
C LEU A 75 11.46 7.07 -3.14
N PHE A 76 10.45 7.78 -3.65
CA PHE A 76 10.48 9.24 -3.73
C PHE A 76 10.63 9.83 -2.33
N PHE A 77 9.78 9.44 -1.38
CA PHE A 77 9.85 9.93 -0.01
C PHE A 77 11.23 9.68 0.63
N ILE A 78 11.79 8.48 0.48
CA ILE A 78 13.14 8.15 0.96
C ILE A 78 14.18 9.03 0.27
N PHE A 79 14.13 9.16 -1.05
CA PHE A 79 15.10 9.97 -1.80
C PHE A 79 15.09 11.44 -1.33
N PHE A 80 13.91 12.06 -1.22
CA PHE A 80 13.80 13.44 -0.74
C PHE A 80 14.16 13.56 0.74
N SER A 81 13.82 12.58 1.58
CA SER A 81 14.27 12.56 2.98
C SER A 81 15.79 12.50 3.10
N ASN A 82 16.50 11.87 2.16
CA ASN A 82 17.96 11.84 2.13
C ASN A 82 18.58 13.11 1.53
N ILE A 83 17.87 13.86 0.69
CA ILE A 83 18.34 15.14 0.13
C ILE A 83 18.23 16.29 1.13
N PHE A 84 17.19 16.28 1.96
CA PHE A 84 16.92 17.36 2.93
C PHE A 84 17.45 17.07 4.35
N LYS A 85 18.20 15.98 4.52
CA LYS A 85 19.02 15.73 5.71
C LYS A 85 20.38 16.40 5.53
#